data_AF-A0A938ZK65-F1
#
_entry.id   AF-A0A938ZK65-F1
#
_cell.length_a   1.000
_cell.length_b   1.000
_cell.length_c   1.000
_cell.angle_alpha   90.00
_cell.angle_beta   90.00
_cell.angle_gamma   90.00
#
_symmetry.space_group_name_H-M   'P 1'
#
loop_
_entity.id
_entity.type
_entity.pdbx_description
1 polymer ?
#
loop_
_entity_poly.entity_id
_entity_poly.type
_entity_poly.pdbx_seq_one_letter_code
_entity_poly.pdbx_strand_id
1 'polypeptide(L)'
;MNVLEEVNIIGKTILLIDDELHVREIVKFCLQDLAGWNVVTADSPLEGLQNAVHHSPDAILLDISIRDLASFEFMNKLRNHPETQAIPVVLLSAKARWLDSQILRQYQVAGVIPKPFNPVTLPAQVAQLLGWDFT
;
A
#
# COMPACT_ATOMS: atom_id res chain seq x y z
N MET A 1 -15.48 -15.58 -30.31
CA MET A 1 -14.94 -16.28 -29.13
C MET A 1 -13.95 -15.31 -28.51
N ASN A 2 -14.36 -14.63 -27.43
CA ASN A 2 -13.61 -13.51 -26.87
C ASN A 2 -12.29 -14.05 -26.30
N VAL A 3 -11.18 -13.48 -26.77
CA VAL A 3 -9.87 -13.65 -26.18
C VAL A 3 -9.97 -12.98 -24.81
N LEU A 4 -9.79 -13.75 -23.75
CA LEU A 4 -9.80 -13.24 -22.39
C LEU A 4 -8.69 -12.18 -22.30
N GLU A 5 -9.05 -10.98 -21.84
CA GLU A 5 -8.08 -9.97 -21.41
C GLU A 5 -7.22 -10.63 -20.33
N GLU A 6 -5.98 -10.97 -20.67
CA GLU A 6 -4.95 -11.22 -19.66
C GLU A 6 -4.79 -9.91 -18.88
N VAL A 7 -5.43 -9.84 -17.70
CA VAL A 7 -5.24 -8.73 -16.77
C VAL A 7 -3.78 -8.76 -16.36
N ASN A 8 -2.98 -7.87 -16.94
CA ASN A 8 -1.54 -7.86 -16.75
C ASN A 8 -1.22 -7.43 -15.31
N ILE A 9 -1.00 -8.42 -14.44
CA ILE A 9 -0.57 -8.27 -13.04
C ILE A 9 0.92 -7.92 -12.93
N ILE A 10 1.68 -8.17 -14.02
CA ILE A 10 3.09 -7.80 -14.15
C ILE A 10 3.15 -6.30 -14.46
N GLY A 11 3.85 -5.54 -13.60
CA GLY A 11 4.02 -4.10 -13.80
C GLY A 11 3.13 -3.18 -12.95
N LYS A 12 2.41 -3.71 -11.95
CA LYS A 12 1.81 -2.88 -10.91
C LYS A 12 2.88 -2.07 -10.18
N THR A 13 2.61 -0.82 -9.88
CA THR A 13 3.51 0.06 -9.12
C THR A 13 2.96 0.27 -7.73
N ILE A 14 3.70 -0.17 -6.71
CA ILE A 14 3.39 0.05 -5.30
C ILE A 14 4.29 1.15 -4.75
N LEU A 15 3.69 2.10 -4.04
CA LEU A 15 4.43 2.99 -3.15
C LEU A 15 4.42 2.42 -1.73
N LEU A 16 5.59 2.08 -1.22
CA LEU A 16 5.80 1.63 0.16
C LEU A 16 6.30 2.77 1.04
N ILE A 17 5.59 3.07 2.11
CA ILE A 17 5.94 4.12 3.09
C ILE A 17 6.14 3.48 4.45
N ASP A 18 7.38 3.46 4.94
CA ASP A 18 7.77 2.92 6.25
C ASP A 18 9.07 3.60 6.66
N ASP A 19 9.27 4.02 7.90
CA ASP A 19 10.51 4.71 8.30
C ASP A 19 11.69 3.75 8.52
N GLU A 20 11.43 2.46 8.69
CA GLU A 20 12.45 1.45 8.93
C GLU A 20 13.05 0.92 7.60
N LEU A 21 14.31 1.28 7.31
CA LEU A 21 14.99 0.91 6.06
C LEU A 21 14.95 -0.60 5.78
N HIS A 22 15.28 -1.43 6.79
CA HIS A 22 15.29 -2.88 6.60
C HIS A 22 13.91 -3.46 6.28
N VAL A 23 12.84 -2.88 6.84
CA VAL A 23 11.47 -3.27 6.49
C VAL A 23 11.18 -2.90 5.04
N ARG A 24 11.56 -1.68 4.62
CA ARG A 24 11.41 -1.26 3.22
C ARG A 24 12.14 -2.19 2.26
N GLU A 25 13.38 -2.57 2.56
CA GLU A 25 14.19 -3.44 1.71
C GLU A 25 13.59 -4.84 1.57
N ILE A 26 13.19 -5.47 2.69
CA ILE A 26 12.62 -6.82 2.68
C ILE A 26 11.27 -6.84 1.96
N VAL A 27 10.39 -5.87 2.25
CA VAL A 27 9.08 -5.77 1.58
C VAL A 27 9.27 -5.51 0.10
N LYS A 28 10.13 -4.55 -0.27
CA LYS A 28 10.45 -4.25 -1.67
C LYS A 28 10.92 -5.51 -2.40
N PHE A 29 11.90 -6.21 -1.84
CA PHE A 29 12.41 -7.45 -2.42
C PHE A 29 11.30 -8.47 -2.65
N CYS A 30 10.47 -8.75 -1.64
CA CYS A 30 9.40 -9.74 -1.77
C CYS A 30 8.33 -9.33 -2.81
N LEU A 31 7.94 -8.06 -2.86
CA LEU A 31 6.95 -7.58 -3.83
C LEU A 31 7.53 -7.60 -5.26
N GLN A 32 8.81 -7.29 -5.43
CA GLN A 32 9.47 -7.33 -6.74
C GLN A 32 9.67 -8.77 -7.22
N ASP A 33 10.31 -9.62 -6.40
CA ASP A 33 10.76 -10.95 -6.83
C ASP A 33 9.62 -11.97 -6.89
N LEU A 34 8.62 -11.87 -5.99
CA LEU A 34 7.53 -12.85 -5.93
C LEU A 34 6.30 -12.43 -6.74
N ALA A 35 6.14 -11.13 -7.01
CA ALA A 35 4.94 -10.59 -7.67
C ALA A 35 5.24 -9.88 -9.00
N GLY A 36 6.50 -9.55 -9.30
CA GLY A 36 6.86 -8.78 -10.49
C GLY A 36 6.35 -7.35 -10.47
N TRP A 37 6.09 -6.79 -9.29
CA TRP A 37 5.62 -5.41 -9.13
C TRP A 37 6.78 -4.43 -9.02
N ASN A 38 6.61 -3.23 -9.58
CA ASN A 38 7.51 -2.11 -9.32
C ASN A 38 7.25 -1.56 -7.92
N VAL A 39 8.31 -1.24 -7.19
CA VAL A 39 8.20 -0.69 -5.83
C VAL A 39 8.97 0.62 -5.73
N VAL A 40 8.23 1.69 -5.53
CA VAL A 40 8.74 3.00 -5.10
C VAL A 40 8.69 3.02 -3.58
N THR A 41 9.73 3.57 -2.94
CA THR A 41 9.79 3.66 -1.48
C THR A 41 9.80 5.10 -1.02
N ALA A 42 9.26 5.35 0.16
CA ALA A 42 9.43 6.59 0.90
C ALA A 42 9.66 6.28 2.39
N ASP A 43 10.46 7.09 3.06
CA ASP A 43 10.73 6.96 4.50
C ASP A 43 9.81 7.82 5.38
N SER A 44 9.03 8.69 4.75
CA SER A 44 8.19 9.66 5.44
C SER A 44 6.91 9.95 4.67
N PRO A 45 5.84 10.43 5.35
CA PRO A 45 4.60 10.78 4.66
C PRO A 45 4.74 11.95 3.68
N LEU A 46 5.69 12.85 3.91
CA LEU A 46 5.96 13.98 3.00
C LEU A 46 6.53 13.48 1.67
N GLU A 47 7.59 12.66 1.72
CA GLU A 47 8.16 12.01 0.55
C GLU A 47 7.12 11.10 -0.12
N GLY A 48 6.33 10.38 0.68
CA GLY A 48 5.23 9.55 0.18
C GLY A 48 4.21 10.35 -0.64
N LEU A 49 3.86 11.58 -0.24
CA LEU A 49 2.90 12.40 -0.98
C LEU A 49 3.49 12.86 -2.32
N GLN A 50 4.77 13.25 -2.32
CA GLN A 50 5.49 13.64 -3.53
C GLN A 50 5.59 12.46 -4.50
N ASN A 51 5.96 11.28 -4.00
CA ASN A 51 6.08 10.07 -4.80
C ASN A 51 4.72 9.58 -5.31
N ALA A 52 3.64 9.73 -4.53
CA ALA A 52 2.29 9.38 -4.98
C ALA A 52 1.86 10.23 -6.19
N VAL A 53 2.18 11.52 -6.19
CA VAL A 53 1.92 12.43 -7.32
C VAL A 53 2.83 12.11 -8.50
N HIS A 54 4.12 11.93 -8.26
CA HIS A 54 5.10 11.77 -9.33
C HIS A 54 4.98 10.43 -10.07
N HIS A 55 4.66 9.36 -9.34
CA HIS A 55 4.67 8.00 -9.88
C HIS A 55 3.28 7.42 -10.14
N SER A 56 2.20 8.06 -9.66
CA SER A 56 0.82 7.57 -9.80
C SER A 56 0.69 6.07 -9.52
N PRO A 57 1.10 5.58 -8.32
CA PRO A 57 1.13 4.16 -8.02
C PRO A 57 -0.28 3.55 -8.04
N ASP A 58 -0.36 2.26 -8.38
CA ASP A 58 -1.59 1.48 -8.32
C ASP A 58 -2.09 1.28 -6.87
N ALA A 59 -1.18 1.30 -5.90
CA ALA A 59 -1.51 1.20 -4.47
C ALA A 59 -0.43 1.78 -3.57
N ILE A 60 -0.83 2.14 -2.35
CA ILE A 60 0.07 2.56 -1.28
C ILE A 60 0.04 1.53 -0.15
N LEU A 61 1.21 1.04 0.24
CA LEU A 61 1.41 0.32 1.50
C LEU A 61 1.95 1.32 2.53
N LEU A 62 1.15 1.64 3.55
CA LEU A 62 1.50 2.64 4.56
C LEU A 62 1.69 1.97 5.91
N ASP A 63 2.90 2.08 6.47
CA ASP A 63 3.12 1.81 7.88
C ASP A 63 2.54 2.92 8.76
N ILE A 64 1.84 2.52 9.81
CA ILE A 64 1.23 3.44 10.77
C ILE A 64 1.73 3.22 12.20
N SER A 65 2.89 2.58 12.39
CA SER A 65 3.16 1.82 13.61
C SER A 65 3.21 2.61 14.93
N ILE A 66 3.16 3.95 14.99
CA ILE A 66 2.83 4.71 16.22
C ILE A 66 2.58 6.23 16.00
N ARG A 67 2.75 6.77 14.79
CA ARG A 67 2.51 8.20 14.46
C ARG A 67 1.14 8.43 13.82
N ASP A 68 0.10 7.90 14.48
CA ASP A 68 -1.29 7.92 14.01
C ASP A 68 -1.70 9.26 13.40
N LEU A 69 -1.43 10.38 14.09
CA LEU A 69 -1.83 11.71 13.63
C LEU A 69 -1.20 12.10 12.27
N ALA A 70 0.10 11.83 12.07
CA ALA A 70 0.79 12.16 10.83
C ALA A 70 0.32 11.26 9.68
N SER A 71 0.07 9.98 9.95
CA SER A 71 -0.47 9.04 8.97
C SER A 71 -1.89 9.40 8.56
N PHE A 72 -2.75 9.83 9.49
CA PHE A 72 -4.09 10.33 9.19
C PHE A 72 -4.06 11.65 8.41
N GLU A 73 -3.17 12.58 8.76
CA GLU A 73 -2.99 13.81 8.00
C GLU A 73 -2.54 13.52 6.56
N PHE A 74 -1.62 12.58 6.37
CA PHE A 74 -1.19 12.10 5.07
C PHE A 74 -2.34 11.52 4.26
N MET A 75 -3.13 10.60 4.83
CA MET A 75 -4.30 10.04 4.15
C MET A 75 -5.32 11.13 3.80
N ASN A 76 -5.53 12.12 4.68
CA ASN A 76 -6.40 13.25 4.38
C ASN A 76 -5.86 14.08 3.20
N LYS A 77 -4.55 14.33 3.13
CA LYS A 77 -3.93 15.02 1.98
C LYS A 77 -4.10 14.25 0.68
N LEU A 78 -3.89 12.92 0.69
CA LEU A 78 -4.14 12.08 -0.48
C LEU A 78 -5.59 12.20 -0.96
N ARG A 79 -6.57 12.08 -0.05
CA ARG A 79 -7.99 12.11 -0.40
C ARG A 79 -8.47 13.47 -0.90
N ASN A 80 -7.80 14.56 -0.53
CA ASN A 80 -8.14 15.91 -1.00
C ASN A 80 -7.33 16.34 -2.24
N HIS A 81 -6.47 15.49 -2.79
CA HIS A 81 -5.67 15.80 -3.97
C HIS A 81 -6.18 15.06 -5.22
N PRO A 82 -6.54 15.76 -6.32
CA PRO A 82 -7.20 15.14 -7.47
C PRO A 82 -6.46 13.95 -8.09
N GLU A 83 -5.13 13.99 -8.10
CA GLU A 83 -4.27 12.95 -8.71
C GLU A 83 -4.07 11.72 -7.82
N THR A 84 -4.30 11.83 -6.51
CA THR A 84 -4.00 10.75 -5.57
C THR A 84 -5.21 10.26 -4.78
N GLN A 85 -6.34 10.98 -4.84
CA GLN A 85 -7.57 10.65 -4.10
C GLN A 85 -8.13 9.27 -4.40
N ALA A 86 -7.86 8.72 -5.59
CA ALA A 86 -8.35 7.40 -6.01
C ALA A 86 -7.40 6.25 -5.65
N ILE A 87 -6.17 6.53 -5.21
CA ILE A 87 -5.17 5.50 -4.94
C ILE A 87 -5.60 4.71 -3.70
N PRO A 88 -5.75 3.37 -3.79
CA PRO A 88 -6.09 2.56 -2.64
C PRO A 88 -4.91 2.46 -1.67
N VAL A 89 -5.23 2.48 -0.38
CA VAL A 89 -4.24 2.38 0.71
C VAL A 89 -4.46 1.07 1.47
N VAL A 90 -3.39 0.30 1.66
CA VAL A 90 -3.34 -0.84 2.59
C VAL A 90 -2.44 -0.46 3.75
N LEU A 91 -2.93 -0.64 4.98
CA LEU A 91 -2.18 -0.28 6.18
C LEU A 91 -1.36 -1.46 6.69
N LEU A 92 -0.10 -1.20 7.05
CA LEU A 92 0.74 -2.11 7.81
C LEU A 92 0.73 -1.63 9.27
N SER A 93 0.27 -2.46 10.22
CA SER A 93 0.08 -1.99 11.60
C SER A 93 0.33 -3.05 12.66
N ALA A 94 1.16 -2.72 13.65
CA ALA A 94 1.27 -3.50 14.89
C ALA A 94 0.00 -3.41 15.77
N LYS A 95 -0.86 -2.42 15.51
CA LYS A 95 -2.07 -2.08 16.27
C LYS A 95 -3.35 -2.30 15.46
N ALA A 96 -3.35 -3.27 14.53
CA ALA A 96 -4.48 -3.53 13.63
C ALA A 96 -5.85 -3.65 14.34
N ARG A 97 -5.88 -4.14 15.59
CA ARG A 97 -7.12 -4.25 16.39
C ARG A 97 -7.78 -2.91 16.75
N TRP A 98 -7.03 -1.81 16.73
CA TRP A 98 -7.55 -0.47 17.02
C TRP A 98 -8.16 0.21 15.79
N LEU A 99 -7.88 -0.30 14.59
CA LEU A 99 -8.46 0.19 13.35
C LEU A 99 -9.81 -0.48 13.13
N ASP A 100 -10.85 0.14 13.66
CA ASP A 100 -12.21 -0.34 13.45
C ASP A 100 -12.73 -0.02 12.03
N SER A 101 -13.89 -0.59 11.70
CA SER A 101 -14.52 -0.37 10.40
C SER A 101 -14.88 1.09 10.10
N GLN A 102 -15.03 1.95 11.12
CA GLN A 102 -15.35 3.36 10.90
C GLN A 102 -14.12 4.10 10.40
N ILE A 103 -12.96 3.90 11.04
CA ILE A 103 -11.69 4.48 10.62
C ILE A 103 -11.35 4.03 9.20
N LEU A 104 -11.46 2.73 8.91
CA LEU A 104 -11.14 2.21 7.57
C LEU A 104 -12.03 2.82 6.48
N ARG A 105 -13.32 2.98 6.75
CA ARG A 105 -14.26 3.62 5.80
C ARG A 105 -13.99 5.10 5.63
N GLN A 106 -13.71 5.83 6.72
CA GLN A 106 -13.44 7.26 6.68
C GLN A 106 -12.25 7.59 5.78
N TYR A 107 -11.18 6.79 5.82
CA TYR A 107 -9.98 7.01 5.02
C TYR A 107 -9.94 6.18 3.72
N GLN A 108 -11.02 5.45 3.41
CA GLN A 108 -11.14 4.56 2.25
C GLN A 108 -9.94 3.61 2.13
N VAL A 109 -9.59 3.00 3.26
CA VAL A 109 -8.51 2.01 3.35
C VAL A 109 -9.03 0.68 2.82
N ALA A 110 -8.30 0.09 1.87
CA ALA A 110 -8.65 -1.20 1.26
C ALA A 110 -8.55 -2.36 2.26
N GLY A 111 -7.60 -2.27 3.18
CA GLY A 111 -7.48 -3.23 4.28
C GLY A 111 -6.28 -2.98 5.17
N VAL A 112 -6.10 -3.88 6.14
CA VAL A 112 -5.03 -3.83 7.12
C VAL A 112 -4.32 -5.17 7.15
N ILE A 113 -2.99 -5.13 7.06
CA ILE A 113 -2.11 -6.28 7.28
C ILE A 113 -1.43 -6.08 8.64
N PRO A 114 -1.66 -6.97 9.62
CA PRO A 114 -1.07 -6.82 10.95
C PRO A 114 0.43 -7.08 10.91
N LYS A 115 1.21 -6.29 11.65
CA LYS A 115 2.61 -6.61 12.01
C LYS A 115 2.61 -7.51 13.27
N PRO A 116 3.46 -8.54 13.36
CA PRO A 116 4.36 -9.02 12.30
C PRO A 116 3.59 -9.74 11.18
N PHE A 117 4.08 -9.59 9.94
CA PHE A 117 3.60 -10.32 8.76
C PHE A 117 4.72 -11.20 8.19
N ASN A 118 4.35 -12.20 7.39
CA ASN A 118 5.31 -12.99 6.63
C ASN A 118 5.57 -12.30 5.27
N PRO A 119 6.80 -11.83 4.99
CA PRO A 119 7.12 -11.15 3.72
C PRO A 119 6.81 -12.01 2.47
N VAL A 120 6.93 -13.33 2.57
CA VAL A 120 6.68 -14.25 1.44
C VAL A 120 5.20 -14.28 1.05
N THR A 121 4.30 -14.16 2.03
CA THR A 121 2.84 -14.15 1.78
C THR A 121 2.28 -12.75 1.55
N LEU A 122 3.10 -11.71 1.74
CA LEU A 122 2.68 -10.32 1.65
C LEU A 122 2.10 -9.95 0.27
N PRO A 123 2.69 -10.36 -0.87
CA PRO A 123 2.09 -10.09 -2.19
C PRO A 123 0.66 -10.62 -2.31
N ALA A 124 0.43 -11.87 -1.91
CA ALA A 124 -0.89 -12.49 -1.98
C ALA A 124 -1.93 -11.75 -1.11
N GLN A 125 -1.54 -11.30 0.09
CA GLN A 125 -2.41 -10.53 0.97
C GLN A 125 -2.75 -9.16 0.38
N VAL A 126 -1.76 -8.47 -0.19
CA VAL A 126 -1.96 -7.17 -0.85
C VAL A 126 -2.90 -7.31 -2.04
N ALA A 127 -2.67 -8.30 -2.90
CA ALA A 127 -3.53 -8.57 -4.05
C ALA A 127 -4.97 -8.88 -3.64
N GLN A 128 -5.15 -9.74 -2.63
CA GLN A 128 -6.48 -10.08 -2.10
C GLN A 128 -7.23 -8.83 -1.60
N LEU A 129 -6.57 -7.95 -0.84
CA LEU A 129 -7.19 -6.73 -0.31
C LEU A 129 -7.53 -5.72 -1.41
N LEU A 130 -6.78 -5.71 -2.50
CA LEU A 130 -6.97 -4.81 -3.63
C LEU A 130 -7.83 -5.40 -4.75
N GLY A 131 -8.26 -6.65 -4.62
CA GLY A 131 -9.01 -7.37 -5.66
C GLY A 131 -8.20 -7.56 -6.94
N TRP A 132 -6.87 -7.69 -6.83
CA TRP A 132 -6.01 -8.04 -7.96
C TRP A 132 -5.96 -9.55 -8.12
N ASP A 133 -6.14 -10.04 -9.35
CA ASP A 133 -6.03 -11.46 -9.66
C ASP A 133 -4.57 -11.89 -9.48
N PHE A 134 -4.28 -12.62 -8.40
CA PHE A 134 -2.95 -13.12 -8.03
C PHE A 134 -3.05 -14.62 -7.80
N THR A 135 -2.90 -15.39 -8.89
CA THR A 135 -2.95 -16.86 -8.89
C THR A 135 -1.95 -17.44 -9.87
#